data_AF-A0A0G0XHU9-F1
#
_entry.id   AF-A0A0G0XHU9-F1
#
_cell.length_a   1.000
_cell.length_b   1.000
_cell.length_c   1.000
_cell.angle_alpha   90.00
_cell.angle_beta   90.00
_cell.angle_gamma   90.00
#
_symmetry.space_group_name_H-M   'P 1'
#
loop_
_entity.id
_entity.type
_entity.pdbx_description
1 polymer ?
#
loop_
_entity_poly.entity_id
_entity_poly.type
_entity_poly.pdbx_seq_one_letter_code
_entity_poly.pdbx_strand_id
1 'polypeptide(L)'
;MNNINIKVILASVRKGRFGDKPAKWIVDLALQTKGVSVELLDIKEYILPIFAEAVSPAYVQGALDDYANSAKNMLEQLVWWANALKEAREIKRQQQN
;
A
#
# COMPACT_ATOMS: atom_id res chain seq x y z
N MET A 1 13.48 -12.29 30.75
CA MET A 1 12.34 -11.40 30.44
C MET A 1 12.50 -10.95 29.00
N ASN A 2 11.45 -11.03 28.18
CA ASN A 2 11.53 -10.59 26.78
C ASN A 2 11.58 -9.07 26.73
N ASN A 3 12.62 -8.53 26.11
CA ASN A 3 12.80 -7.10 25.90
C ASN A 3 11.97 -6.67 24.68
N ILE A 4 11.19 -5.60 24.81
CA ILE A 4 10.44 -5.01 23.71
C ILE A 4 11.38 -4.08 22.95
N ASN A 5 11.50 -4.28 21.64
CA ASN A 5 12.33 -3.43 20.78
C ASN A 5 11.44 -2.45 20.02
N ILE A 6 11.71 -1.15 20.17
CA ILE A 6 10.95 -0.06 19.55
C ILE A 6 11.88 0.71 18.61
N LYS A 7 11.43 0.95 17.37
CA LYS A 7 12.07 1.91 16.47
C LYS A 7 11.21 3.17 16.39
N VAL A 8 11.82 4.32 16.67
CA VAL A 8 11.22 5.64 16.43
C VAL A 8 11.73 6.11 15.08
N ILE A 9 10.84 6.26 14.09
CA ILE A 9 11.21 6.66 12.73
C ILE A 9 10.83 8.12 12.50
N LEU A 10 11.82 8.99 12.28
CA LEU A 10 11.58 10.37 11.87
C LEU A 10 11.44 10.43 10.35
N ALA A 11 10.21 10.61 9.86
CA ALA A 11 9.88 10.50 8.45
C ALA A 11 10.00 11.81 7.61
N SER A 12 10.63 12.86 8.13
CA SER A 12 10.75 14.15 7.41
C SER A 12 12.20 14.45 7.07
N VAL A 13 12.49 14.67 5.79
CA VAL A 13 13.82 15.12 5.31
C VAL A 13 13.91 16.63 5.04
N ARG A 14 12.82 17.38 5.29
CA ARG A 14 12.73 18.81 4.93
C ARG A 14 13.75 19.66 5.70
N LYS A 15 14.25 20.71 5.05
CA LYS A 15 15.05 21.75 5.71
C LYS A 15 14.17 22.47 6.75
N GLY A 16 14.70 22.68 7.95
CA GLY A 16 13.94 23.28 9.05
C GLY A 16 12.87 22.39 9.67
N ARG A 17 12.95 21.06 9.50
CA ARG A 17 12.01 20.11 10.12
C ARG A 17 11.93 20.30 11.64
N PHE A 18 10.72 20.24 12.18
CA PHE A 18 10.45 20.26 13.63
C PHE A 18 10.50 18.87 14.28
N GLY A 19 10.40 17.81 13.47
CA GLY A 19 10.21 16.44 13.95
C GLY A 19 11.38 15.86 14.75
N ASP A 20 12.57 16.47 14.71
CA ASP A 20 13.72 16.03 15.50
C ASP A 20 13.50 16.21 17.01
N LYS A 21 12.77 17.25 17.42
CA LYS A 21 12.44 17.53 18.83
C LYS A 21 11.52 16.45 19.44
N PRO A 22 10.32 16.17 18.89
CA PRO A 22 9.46 15.13 19.43
C PRO A 22 10.08 13.73 19.28
N ALA A 23 10.85 13.46 18.21
CA ALA A 23 11.50 12.16 18.04
C ALA A 23 12.49 11.86 19.18
N LYS A 24 13.34 12.83 19.55
CA LYS A 24 14.26 12.71 20.70
C LYS A 24 13.50 12.55 22.01
N TRP A 25 12.47 13.38 22.24
CA TRP A 25 11.64 13.30 23.43
C TRP A 25 10.97 11.92 23.61
N ILE A 26 10.47 11.31 22.53
CA ILE A 26 9.89 9.96 22.56
C ILE A 26 10.95 8.90 22.93
N VAL A 27 12.16 9.01 22.36
CA VAL A 27 13.27 8.11 22.68
C VAL A 27 13.64 8.22 24.16
N ASP A 28 13.76 9.45 24.68
CA ASP A 28 14.07 9.70 26.09
C ASP A 28 13.01 9.10 27.03
N LEU A 29 11.74 9.14 26.65
CA LEU A 29 10.65 8.49 27.39
C LEU A 29 10.72 6.97 27.31
N ALA A 30 10.98 6.41 26.12
CA ALA A 30 11.08 4.97 25.95
C ALA A 30 12.25 4.37 26.74
N LEU A 31 13.39 5.07 26.82
CA LEU A 31 14.55 4.68 27.61
C LEU A 31 14.28 4.59 29.13
N GLN A 32 13.26 5.31 29.62
CA GLN A 32 12.85 5.24 31.04
C GLN A 32 12.01 4.00 31.36
N THR A 33 11.57 3.25 30.34
CA THR A 33 10.70 2.09 30.52
C THR A 33 11.53 0.81 30.67
N LYS A 34 11.40 0.13 31.81
CA LYS A 34 12.09 -1.16 32.05
C LYS A 34 11.65 -2.19 31.02
N GLY A 35 12.63 -2.92 30.47
CA GLY A 35 12.37 -3.97 29.47
C GLY A 35 12.14 -3.44 28.05
N VAL A 36 12.41 -2.16 27.78
CA VAL A 36 12.35 -1.56 26.44
C VAL A 36 13.75 -1.23 25.95
N SER A 37 14.05 -1.62 24.71
CA SER A 37 15.17 -1.10 23.93
C SER A 37 14.59 -0.23 22.82
N VAL A 38 15.18 0.95 22.61
CA VAL A 38 14.69 1.92 21.62
C VAL A 38 15.82 2.40 20.73
N GLU A 39 15.53 2.55 19.44
CA GLU A 39 16.44 3.09 18.43
C GLU A 39 15.74 4.21 17.66
N LEU A 40 16.45 5.32 17.46
CA LEU A 40 16.00 6.41 16.60
C LEU A 40 16.55 6.20 15.18
N LEU A 41 15.66 6.15 14.20
CA LEU A 41 15.99 6.09 12.78
C LEU A 41 15.55 7.40 12.12
N ASP A 42 16.52 8.25 11.75
CA ASP A 42 16.26 9.47 10.98
C ASP A 42 16.43 9.17 9.50
N ILE A 43 15.32 9.17 8.74
CA ILE A 43 15.37 8.83 7.30
C ILE A 43 16.25 9.80 6.50
N LYS A 44 16.54 11.00 7.03
CA LYS A 44 17.42 11.97 6.38
C LYS A 44 18.87 11.48 6.29
N GLU A 45 19.28 10.58 7.17
CA GLU A 45 20.64 10.01 7.20
C GLU A 45 20.84 8.88 6.19
N TYR A 46 19.75 8.40 5.58
CA TYR A 46 19.78 7.31 4.62
C TYR A 46 19.70 7.86 3.20
N ILE A 47 20.52 7.28 2.31
CA ILE A 47 20.42 7.50 0.86
C ILE A 47 19.23 6.67 0.37
N LEU A 48 18.02 7.18 0.59
CA LEU A 48 16.80 6.58 0.05
C LEU A 48 16.56 7.10 -1.37
N PRO A 49 16.04 6.27 -2.29
CA PRO A 49 15.48 6.76 -3.54
C PRO A 49 14.41 7.79 -3.20
N ILE A 50 14.67 9.06 -3.49
CA ILE A 50 13.65 10.09 -3.35
C ILE A 50 12.64 9.81 -4.46
N PHE A 51 11.41 9.49 -4.07
CA PHE A 51 10.27 9.50 -4.98
C PHE A 51 10.03 10.96 -5.40
N ALA A 52 10.79 11.39 -6.41
CA ALA A 52 10.86 12.76 -6.91
C ALA A 52 10.01 12.93 -8.17
N GLU A 53 8.93 12.16 -8.29
CA GLU A 53 7.95 12.35 -9.36
C GLU A 53 7.38 13.76 -9.24
N ALA A 54 7.36 14.50 -10.35
CA ALA A 54 6.93 15.90 -10.39
C ALA A 54 5.47 16.08 -9.99
N VAL A 55 4.69 15.00 -10.04
CA VAL A 55 3.28 14.94 -9.64
C VAL A 55 3.05 13.70 -8.79
N SER A 56 2.13 13.78 -7.83
CA SER A 56 1.69 12.58 -7.10
C SER A 56 1.15 11.54 -8.09
N PRO A 57 1.35 10.23 -7.84
CA PRO A 57 0.72 9.16 -8.62
C PRO A 57 -0.80 9.36 -8.78
N ALA A 58 -1.45 10.04 -7.83
CA ALA A 58 -2.87 10.39 -7.90
C ALA A 58 -3.24 11.37 -9.05
N TYR A 59 -2.27 12.11 -9.60
CA TYR A 59 -2.46 13.10 -10.66
C TYR A 59 -1.81 12.70 -11.99
N VAL A 60 -1.20 11.51 -12.07
CA VAL A 60 -0.67 11.00 -13.34
C VAL A 60 -1.85 10.70 -14.26
N GLN A 61 -1.83 11.26 -15.47
CA GLN A 61 -2.84 10.95 -16.47
C GLN A 61 -2.79 9.45 -16.78
N GLY A 62 -3.93 8.79 -16.70
CA GLY A 62 -4.02 7.34 -16.86
C GLY A 62 -3.74 6.53 -15.59
N ALA A 63 -3.58 7.17 -14.42
CA ALA A 63 -3.40 6.48 -13.14
C ALA A 63 -4.52 5.47 -12.78
N LEU A 64 -5.68 5.59 -13.43
CA LEU A 64 -6.82 4.70 -13.24
C LEU A 64 -7.06 3.74 -14.41
N ASP A 65 -6.26 3.81 -15.47
CA ASP A 65 -6.50 3.05 -16.70
C ASP A 65 -6.38 1.55 -16.45
N ASP A 66 -5.45 1.12 -15.61
CA ASP A 66 -5.30 -0.29 -15.23
C ASP A 66 -6.55 -0.85 -14.53
N TYR A 67 -7.17 -0.05 -13.65
CA TYR A 67 -8.41 -0.41 -12.98
C TYR A 67 -9.59 -0.44 -13.95
N ALA A 68 -9.68 0.54 -14.86
CA ALA A 68 -10.72 0.60 -15.88
C ALA A 68 -10.61 -0.61 -16.84
N ASN A 69 -9.40 -0.96 -17.27
CA ASN A 69 -9.14 -2.11 -18.12
C ASN A 69 -9.47 -3.44 -17.43
N SER A 70 -9.10 -3.58 -16.14
CA SER A 70 -9.43 -4.77 -15.36
C SER A 70 -10.94 -4.95 -15.19
N ALA A 71 -11.65 -3.86 -14.89
CA ALA A 71 -13.11 -3.87 -14.77
C ALA A 71 -13.79 -4.23 -16.10
N LYS A 72 -13.32 -3.66 -17.22
CA LYS A 72 -13.80 -4.00 -18.55
C LYS A 72 -13.59 -5.48 -18.87
N ASN A 73 -12.38 -5.99 -18.64
CA ASN A 73 -12.06 -7.40 -18.87
C ASN A 73 -12.94 -8.33 -18.02
N MET A 74 -13.17 -8.00 -16.75
CA MET A 74 -14.08 -8.77 -15.88
C MET A 74 -15.51 -8.82 -16.46
N LEU A 75 -16.03 -7.70 -16.97
CA LEU A 75 -17.36 -7.66 -17.57
C LEU A 75 -17.43 -8.48 -18.86
N GLU A 76 -16.41 -8.41 -19.71
CA GLU A 76 -16.32 -9.22 -20.93
C GLU A 76 -16.33 -10.72 -20.62
N GLN A 77 -15.58 -11.14 -19.58
CA GLN A 77 -15.59 -12.53 -19.11
C GLN A 77 -16.97 -12.96 -18.60
N LEU A 78 -17.65 -12.11 -17.83
CA LEU A 78 -19.01 -12.41 -17.34
C LEU A 78 -20.01 -12.56 -18.48
N VAL A 79 -19.95 -11.70 -19.50
CA VAL A 79 -20.79 -11.80 -20.70
C VAL A 79 -20.54 -13.12 -21.43
N TRP A 80 -19.27 -13.49 -21.58
CA TRP A 80 -18.91 -14.76 -22.22
C TRP A 80 -19.48 -15.97 -21.46
N TRP A 81 -19.28 -16.04 -20.14
CA TRP A 81 -19.83 -17.12 -19.32
C TRP A 81 -21.36 -17.19 -19.36
N ALA A 82 -22.03 -16.04 -19.40
CA ALA A 82 -23.49 -16.00 -19.51
C ALA A 82 -24.00 -16.62 -20.82
N ASN A 83 -23.34 -16.31 -21.94
CA ASN A 83 -23.65 -16.90 -23.25
C ASN A 83 -23.35 -18.40 -23.29
N ALA A 84 -22.16 -18.80 -22.84
CA ALA A 84 -21.78 -20.21 -22.77
C ALA A 84 -22.76 -21.03 -21.92
N LEU A 85 -23.19 -20.50 -20.77
CA LEU A 85 -24.19 -21.16 -19.92
C LEU A 85 -25.56 -21.24 -20.59
N LYS A 86 -25.96 -20.21 -21.33
CA LYS A 86 -27.22 -20.21 -22.09
C LYS A 86 -27.21 -21.29 -23.18
N GLU A 87 -26.16 -21.35 -23.97
CA GLU A 87 -25.97 -22.38 -25.01
C GLU A 87 -25.98 -23.80 -24.42
N ALA A 88 -25.23 -24.02 -23.34
CA ALA A 88 -25.19 -25.31 -22.66
C ALA A 88 -26.59 -25.76 -22.16
N ARG A 89 -27.43 -24.82 -21.70
CA ARG A 89 -28.81 -25.10 -21.29
C ARG A 89 -29.70 -25.45 -22.49
N GLU A 90 -29.52 -24.81 -23.63
CA GLU A 90 -30.27 -25.10 -24.86
C GLU A 90 -29.93 -26.48 -25.41
N ILE A 91 -28.63 -26.81 -25.50
CA ILE A 91 -28.15 -28.14 -25.91
C ILE A 91 -28.74 -29.22 -25.01
N LYS A 92 -28.69 -29.03 -23.68
CA LYS A 92 -29.25 -29.99 -22.72
C LYS A 92 -30.75 -30.22 -22.93
N ARG A 93 -31.52 -29.18 -23.29
CA ARG A 93 -32.96 -29.33 -23.58
C ARG A 93 -33.22 -30.11 -24.87
N GLN A 94 -32.40 -29.90 -25.90
CA GLN A 94 -32.54 -30.60 -27.18
C GLN A 94 -32.19 -32.09 -27.07
N GLN A 95 -31.23 -32.46 -26.21
CA GLN A 95 -30.85 -33.86 -25.97
C GLN A 95 -31.85 -34.64 -25.08
N GLN A 96 -32.79 -33.95 -24.44
CA GLN A 96 -33.81 -34.55 -23.55
C GLN A 96 -35.17 -34.76 -24.24
N ASN A 97 -35.31 -34.33 -25.50
CA ASN A 97 -36.44 -34.58 -26.38
C ASN A 97 -36.07 -35.60 -27.45
#